data_AF-A0A7V3H7S2-F1
#
_entry.id   AF-A0A7V3H7S2-F1
#
_cell.length_a   1.000
_cell.length_b   1.000
_cell.length_c   1.000
_cell.angle_alpha   90.00
_cell.angle_beta   90.00
_cell.angle_gamma   90.00
#
_symmetry.space_group_name_H-M   'P 1'
#
loop_
_entity.id
_entity.type
_entity.pdbx_description
1 polymer ?
#
loop_
_entity_poly.entity_id
_entity_poly.type
_entity_poly.pdbx_seq_one_letter_code
_entity_poly.pdbx_strand_id
1 'polypeptide(L)'
;MQMMGMVSRYFSESGTGSLVLSDGEIREFTREQWTDTEWEPGIGQKVLYTSDQNGTQLRTITEEEVEALKNMPSEEEPEVAKPAEEVSAEPAFSSSEEAIAYYISAGFKKASKREVNGIRTISMRYYDQGEFGEAVITVNGAHIEIKETRNGQPV
;
A
#
# COMPACT_ATOMS: atom_id res chain seq x y z
N MET A 1 14.91 9.85 11.09
CA MET A 1 14.71 8.87 10.02
C MET A 1 13.70 9.45 9.05
N GLN A 2 13.91 9.26 7.74
CA GLN A 2 13.04 9.80 6.71
C GLN A 2 12.74 8.71 5.69
N MET A 3 11.46 8.51 5.38
CA MET A 3 10.98 7.44 4.51
C MET A 3 9.83 7.94 3.66
N MET A 4 9.74 7.43 2.44
CA MET A 4 8.54 7.64 1.63
C MET A 4 7.44 6.73 2.13
N GLY A 5 6.20 7.20 2.03
CA GLY A 5 5.03 6.39 2.29
C GLY A 5 3.86 6.81 1.44
N MET A 6 2.77 6.06 1.56
CA MET A 6 1.50 6.38 0.93
C MET A 6 0.37 6.23 1.92
N VAL A 7 -0.54 7.18 1.95
CA VAL A 7 -1.74 7.11 2.80
C VAL A 7 -2.63 5.98 2.29
N SER A 8 -2.78 4.93 3.09
CA SER A 8 -3.63 3.78 2.78
C SER A 8 -5.08 3.97 3.24
N ARG A 9 -5.29 4.80 4.26
CA ARG A 9 -6.59 5.08 4.84
C ARG A 9 -6.54 6.39 5.61
N TYR A 10 -7.62 7.16 5.55
CA TYR A 10 -7.82 8.34 6.37
C TYR A 10 -9.28 8.48 6.78
N PHE A 11 -9.50 8.77 8.05
CA PHE A 11 -10.80 9.04 8.66
C PHE A 11 -10.85 10.50 9.07
N SER A 12 -11.46 11.35 8.24
CA SER A 12 -11.55 12.79 8.49
C SER A 12 -12.30 13.14 9.77
N GLU A 13 -13.32 12.34 10.14
CA GLU A 13 -14.12 12.56 11.37
C GLU A 13 -13.31 12.40 12.66
N SER A 14 -12.37 11.44 12.70
CA SER A 14 -11.50 11.20 13.85
C SER A 14 -10.12 11.84 13.71
N GLY A 15 -9.79 12.39 12.53
CA GLY A 15 -8.47 12.93 12.22
C GLY A 15 -7.36 11.86 12.29
N THR A 16 -7.69 10.59 12.09
CA THR A 16 -6.74 9.47 12.16
C THR A 16 -6.59 8.81 10.81
N GLY A 17 -5.37 8.38 10.48
CA GLY A 17 -5.07 7.69 9.24
C GLY A 17 -4.02 6.62 9.42
N SER A 18 -3.79 5.87 8.36
CA SER A 18 -2.68 4.92 8.28
C SER A 18 -2.00 5.03 6.93
N LEU A 19 -0.68 4.97 6.95
CA LEU A 19 0.18 5.01 5.78
C LEU A 19 1.02 3.74 5.71
N VAL A 20 1.38 3.37 4.49
CA VAL A 20 2.32 2.29 4.20
C VAL A 20 3.64 2.95 3.82
N LEU A 21 4.70 2.63 4.56
CA LEU A 21 6.05 3.09 4.29
C LEU A 21 6.68 2.28 3.15
N SER A 22 7.75 2.80 2.56
CA SER A 22 8.49 2.17 1.46
C SER A 22 9.10 0.81 1.82
N ASP A 23 9.31 0.53 3.11
CA ASP A 23 9.74 -0.77 3.62
C ASP A 23 8.58 -1.78 3.78
N GLY A 24 7.35 -1.35 3.53
CA GLY A 24 6.12 -2.12 3.69
C GLY A 24 5.49 -2.05 5.08
N GLU A 25 6.09 -1.31 6.03
CA GLU A 25 5.54 -1.14 7.38
C GLU A 25 4.29 -0.25 7.36
N ILE A 26 3.30 -0.59 8.18
CA ILE A 26 2.10 0.23 8.36
C ILE A 26 2.28 1.11 9.59
N ARG A 27 2.14 2.42 9.41
CA ARG A 27 2.16 3.39 10.49
C ARG A 27 0.82 4.10 10.59
N GLU A 28 0.31 4.21 11.80
CA GLU A 28 -0.82 5.08 12.10
C GLU A 28 -0.33 6.52 12.27
N PHE A 29 -1.17 7.47 11.87
CA PHE A 29 -0.90 8.89 12.05
C PHE A 29 -2.15 9.66 12.45
N THR A 30 -1.94 10.81 13.10
CA THR A 30 -2.99 11.78 13.43
C THR A 30 -2.85 13.02 12.57
N ARG A 31 -3.93 13.79 12.42
CA ARG A 31 -3.94 15.06 11.69
C ARG A 31 -2.92 16.06 12.24
N GLU A 32 -2.59 16.00 13.53
CA GLU A 32 -1.57 16.85 14.16
C GLU A 32 -0.15 16.56 13.66
N GLN A 33 0.11 15.34 13.19
CA GLN A 33 1.39 14.96 12.60
C GLN A 33 1.50 15.41 11.14
N TRP A 34 0.41 15.90 10.55
CA TRP A 34 0.37 16.36 9.17
C TRP A 34 0.75 17.83 9.09
N THR A 35 1.90 18.12 8.50
CA THR A 35 2.48 19.46 8.44
C THR A 35 2.07 20.25 7.20
N ASP A 36 1.45 19.60 6.22
CA ASP A 36 0.99 20.25 5.00
C ASP A 36 -0.38 20.92 5.23
N THR A 37 -0.38 22.25 5.10
CA THR A 37 -1.57 23.10 5.32
C THR A 37 -2.41 23.28 4.07
N GLU A 38 -1.86 22.97 2.89
CA GLU A 38 -2.55 23.15 1.60
C GLU A 38 -3.40 21.94 1.26
N TRP A 39 -2.98 20.74 1.68
CA TRP A 39 -3.64 19.49 1.32
C TRP A 39 -4.07 18.69 2.56
N GLU A 40 -5.31 18.21 2.53
CA GLU A 40 -5.78 17.22 3.52
C GLU A 40 -5.26 15.82 3.17
N PRO A 41 -5.05 14.95 4.18
CA PRO A 41 -4.63 13.58 3.94
C PRO A 41 -5.69 12.85 3.11
N GLY A 42 -5.27 12.31 1.98
CA GLY A 42 -6.11 11.59 1.04
C GLY A 42 -5.55 10.21 0.75
N ILE A 43 -6.43 9.22 0.62
CA ILE A 43 -6.02 7.85 0.24
C ILE A 43 -5.29 7.89 -1.11
N GLY A 44 -4.16 7.19 -1.19
CA GLY A 44 -3.30 7.18 -2.38
C GLY A 44 -2.29 8.32 -2.44
N GLN A 45 -2.34 9.31 -1.53
CA GLN A 45 -1.36 10.39 -1.51
C GLN A 45 0.02 9.90 -1.06
N LYS A 46 1.04 10.29 -1.85
CA LYS A 46 2.44 10.08 -1.51
C LYS A 46 2.85 11.10 -0.45
N VAL A 47 3.49 10.60 0.59
CA VAL A 47 3.91 11.39 1.74
C VAL A 47 5.36 11.11 2.09
N LEU A 48 5.99 12.09 2.70
CA LEU A 48 7.28 11.94 3.33
C LEU A 48 7.08 11.83 4.83
N TYR A 49 7.37 10.63 5.34
CA TYR A 49 7.38 10.33 6.75
C TYR A 49 8.74 10.72 7.34
N THR A 50 8.74 11.61 8.31
CA THR A 50 9.93 11.98 9.08
C THR A 50 9.68 11.68 10.55
N SER A 51 10.58 10.92 11.17
CA SER A 51 10.55 10.63 12.61
C SER A 51 11.88 11.00 13.25
N ASP A 52 11.83 11.93 14.20
CA ASP A 52 12.99 12.40 14.95
C ASP A 52 12.65 12.64 16.44
N GLN A 53 13.56 13.27 17.19
CA GLN A 53 13.39 13.52 18.64
C GLN A 53 12.21 14.47 18.96
N ASN A 54 11.75 15.26 17.99
CA ASN A 54 10.60 16.15 18.09
C ASN A 54 9.28 15.47 17.69
N GLY A 55 9.32 14.20 17.31
CA GLY A 55 8.15 13.40 16.98
C GLY A 55 8.08 13.01 15.50
N THR A 56 6.85 12.74 15.06
CA THR A 56 6.56 12.29 13.69
C THR A 56 5.92 13.42 12.91
N GLN A 57 6.39 13.63 11.69
CA GLN A 57 5.88 14.62 10.75
C GLN A 57 5.61 13.97 9.39
N LEU A 58 4.51 14.39 8.79
CA LEU A 58 4.01 13.94 7.50
C LEU A 58 3.70 15.13 6.62
N ARG A 59 4.26 15.14 5.42
CA ARG A 59 3.90 16.11 4.38
C ARG A 59 3.63 15.41 3.07
N THR A 60 2.77 15.98 2.26
CA THR A 60 2.60 15.57 0.86
C THR A 60 3.91 15.81 0.13
N ILE A 61 4.25 14.92 -0.79
CA ILE A 61 5.33 15.12 -1.75
C ILE A 61 4.74 15.15 -3.15
N THR A 62 5.22 16.09 -3.95
CA THR A 62 4.86 16.15 -5.38
C THR A 62 5.58 15.06 -6.16
N GLU A 63 5.09 14.75 -7.36
CA GLU A 63 5.77 13.81 -8.25
C GLU A 63 7.21 14.25 -8.59
N GLU A 64 7.46 15.56 -8.67
CA GLU A 64 8.80 16.12 -8.86
C GLU A 64 9.74 15.84 -7.67
N GLU A 65 9.24 15.93 -6.44
CA GLU A 65 10.01 15.58 -5.24
C GLU A 65 10.25 14.07 -5.12
N VAL A 66 9.29 13.26 -5.57
CA VAL A 66 9.46 11.79 -5.66
C VAL A 66 10.60 11.46 -6.62
N GLU A 67 10.68 12.11 -7.78
CA GLU A 67 11.79 11.92 -8.73
C GLU A 67 13.15 12.41 -8.19
N ALA A 68 13.17 13.48 -7.41
CA ALA A 68 14.40 13.92 -6.73
C ALA A 68 14.90 12.90 -5.69
N LEU A 69 13.98 12.26 -4.95
CA LEU A 69 14.29 11.23 -3.96
C LEU A 69 14.66 9.87 -4.59
N LYS A 70 14.28 9.62 -5.85
CA LYS A 70 14.72 8.46 -6.65
C LYS A 70 16.22 8.49 -7.02
N ASN A 71 16.86 9.66 -7.00
CA ASN A 71 18.27 9.82 -7.42
C ASN A 71 19.30 9.67 -6.28
N MET A 72 18.89 9.24 -5.08
CA MET A 72 19.86 8.77 -4.08
C MET A 72 20.29 7.34 -4.42
N PRO A 73 21.59 7.05 -4.55
CA PRO A 73 22.07 5.75 -5.01
C PRO A 73 21.76 4.70 -3.94
N SER A 74 20.72 3.88 -4.16
CA SER A 74 20.65 2.54 -3.60
C SER A 74 21.28 1.58 -4.59
N GLU A 75 22.25 0.81 -4.10
CA GLU A 75 22.94 -0.25 -4.82
C GLU A 75 21.98 -1.19 -5.56
N GLU A 76 22.35 -1.47 -6.82
CA GLU A 76 21.88 -2.51 -7.74
C GLU A 76 20.78 -3.46 -7.24
N GLU A 77 19.59 -3.36 -7.83
CA GLU A 77 18.69 -4.49 -8.00
C GLU A 77 18.78 -5.00 -9.46
N PRO A 78 18.79 -6.33 -9.69
CA PRO A 78 18.90 -6.89 -11.03
C PRO A 78 17.59 -6.72 -11.79
N GLU A 79 17.72 -6.29 -13.05
CA GLU A 79 16.63 -6.30 -14.03
C GLU A 79 16.03 -7.71 -14.15
N VAL A 80 14.74 -7.87 -13.81
CA VAL A 80 13.96 -9.03 -14.24
C VAL A 80 12.80 -8.55 -15.09
N ALA A 81 12.85 -8.97 -16.34
CA ALA A 81 12.01 -8.58 -17.45
C ALA A 81 10.51 -8.81 -17.20
N LYS A 82 9.71 -7.85 -17.71
CA LYS A 82 8.29 -8.04 -18.03
C LYS A 82 8.09 -9.29 -18.91
N PRO A 83 6.90 -9.88 -18.83
CA PRO A 83 6.08 -9.86 -20.04
C PRO A 83 4.67 -9.33 -19.79
N ALA A 84 4.20 -8.62 -20.81
CA ALA A 84 2.82 -8.24 -21.01
C ALA A 84 1.95 -9.47 -21.31
N GLU A 85 0.76 -9.55 -20.74
CA GLU A 85 -0.44 -9.93 -21.49
C GLU A 85 -1.69 -9.46 -20.71
N GLU A 86 -2.48 -8.63 -21.37
CA GLU A 86 -3.78 -8.16 -20.93
C GLU A 86 -4.77 -9.30 -21.17
N VAL A 87 -5.19 -9.99 -20.11
CA VAL A 87 -6.36 -10.89 -20.15
C VAL A 87 -7.25 -10.54 -18.96
N SER A 88 -8.29 -9.76 -19.26
CA SER A 88 -9.39 -9.49 -18.35
C SER A 88 -10.20 -10.78 -18.19
N ALA A 89 -9.81 -11.59 -17.20
CA ALA A 89 -10.61 -12.65 -16.62
C ALA A 89 -10.29 -12.64 -15.13
N GLU A 90 -11.26 -12.25 -14.30
CA GLU A 90 -11.13 -12.35 -12.85
C GLU A 90 -10.60 -13.75 -12.51
N PRO A 91 -9.41 -13.88 -11.88
CA PRO A 91 -8.91 -15.19 -11.51
C PRO A 91 -9.87 -15.79 -10.48
N ALA A 92 -10.66 -16.77 -10.91
CA ALA A 92 -11.52 -17.54 -10.04
C ALA A 92 -10.65 -18.54 -9.27
N PHE A 93 -10.09 -18.10 -8.15
CA PHE A 93 -9.23 -18.94 -7.32
C PHE A 93 -10.04 -20.04 -6.65
N SER A 94 -9.51 -21.26 -6.67
CA SER A 94 -10.14 -22.43 -6.03
C SER A 94 -9.92 -22.45 -4.51
N SER A 95 -8.94 -21.68 -4.01
CA SER A 95 -8.63 -21.57 -2.58
C SER A 95 -7.95 -20.24 -2.26
N SER A 96 -8.01 -19.84 -0.99
CA SER A 96 -7.31 -18.64 -0.52
C SER A 96 -5.78 -18.77 -0.63
N GLU A 97 -5.24 -19.99 -0.61
CA GLU A 97 -3.81 -20.25 -0.75
C GLU A 97 -3.33 -20.04 -2.18
N GLU A 98 -4.16 -20.41 -3.16
CA GLU A 98 -3.91 -20.16 -4.58
C GLU A 98 -3.91 -18.66 -4.89
N ALA A 99 -4.89 -17.92 -4.35
CA ALA A 99 -4.93 -16.46 -4.45
C ALA A 99 -3.67 -15.81 -3.86
N ILE A 100 -3.28 -16.22 -2.66
CA ILE A 100 -2.06 -15.73 -2.01
C ILE A 100 -0.82 -16.03 -2.86
N ALA A 101 -0.69 -17.26 -3.38
CA ALA A 101 0.46 -17.66 -4.17
C ALA A 101 0.58 -16.82 -5.45
N TYR A 102 -0.55 -16.57 -6.13
CA TYR A 102 -0.61 -15.65 -7.27
C TYR A 102 -0.09 -14.26 -6.91
N TYR A 103 -0.61 -13.65 -5.85
CA TYR A 103 -0.17 -12.31 -5.42
C TYR A 103 1.29 -12.26 -5.00
N ILE A 104 1.82 -13.31 -4.35
CA ILE A 104 3.25 -13.39 -4.04
C ILE A 104 4.08 -13.41 -5.32
N SER A 105 3.69 -14.20 -6.33
CA SER A 105 4.39 -14.23 -7.62
C SER A 105 4.31 -12.90 -8.38
N ALA A 106 3.25 -12.12 -8.16
CA ALA A 106 3.07 -10.78 -8.71
C ALA A 106 3.80 -9.68 -7.92
N GLY A 107 4.64 -10.03 -6.92
CA GLY A 107 5.43 -9.07 -6.14
C GLY A 107 4.73 -8.52 -4.90
N PHE A 108 3.50 -8.96 -4.58
CA PHE A 108 2.81 -8.55 -3.36
C PHE A 108 3.34 -9.31 -2.15
N LYS A 109 3.44 -8.60 -1.03
CA LYS A 109 3.76 -9.13 0.29
C LYS A 109 2.49 -9.23 1.13
N LYS A 110 2.43 -10.21 2.02
CA LYS A 110 1.33 -10.31 3.01
C LYS A 110 1.41 -9.12 3.97
N ALA A 111 0.38 -8.29 4.01
CA ALA A 111 0.31 -7.14 4.88
C ALA A 111 -0.46 -7.45 6.18
N SER A 112 -1.61 -8.11 6.07
CA SER A 112 -2.37 -8.51 7.27
C SER A 112 -3.25 -9.72 7.02
N LYS A 113 -3.59 -10.41 8.11
CA LYS A 113 -4.57 -11.49 8.14
C LYS A 113 -5.49 -11.26 9.33
N ARG A 114 -6.80 -11.24 9.09
CA ARG A 114 -7.84 -11.11 10.13
C ARG A 114 -8.89 -12.18 9.91
N GLU A 115 -9.46 -12.68 11.00
CA GLU A 115 -10.62 -13.58 10.95
C GLU A 115 -11.68 -13.05 11.92
N VAL A 116 -12.90 -12.83 11.41
CA VAL A 116 -14.03 -12.34 12.19
C VAL A 116 -15.27 -13.14 11.77
N ASN A 117 -15.95 -13.77 12.73
CA ASN A 117 -17.19 -14.54 12.47
C ASN A 117 -17.03 -15.61 11.38
N GLY A 118 -15.87 -16.27 11.30
CA GLY A 118 -15.56 -17.27 10.27
C GLY A 118 -15.25 -16.70 8.88
N ILE A 119 -15.25 -15.37 8.72
CA ILE A 119 -14.79 -14.69 7.52
C ILE A 119 -13.31 -14.38 7.69
N ARG A 120 -12.47 -14.94 6.81
CA ARG A 120 -11.02 -14.71 6.81
C ARG A 120 -10.66 -13.70 5.74
N THR A 121 -10.10 -12.57 6.14
CA THR A 121 -9.63 -11.51 5.25
C THR A 121 -8.11 -11.46 5.28
N ILE A 122 -7.49 -11.44 4.10
CA ILE A 122 -6.05 -11.39 3.89
C ILE A 122 -5.77 -10.20 2.98
N SER A 123 -4.99 -9.24 3.47
CA SER A 123 -4.53 -8.12 2.66
C SER A 123 -3.11 -8.42 2.17
N MET A 124 -2.96 -8.40 0.85
CA MET A 124 -1.70 -8.48 0.12
C MET A 124 -1.39 -7.08 -0.40
N ARG A 125 -0.14 -6.61 -0.31
CA ARG A 125 0.25 -5.28 -0.79
C ARG A 125 1.58 -5.31 -1.51
N TYR A 126 1.72 -4.51 -2.56
CA TYR A 126 3.04 -4.20 -3.14
C TYR A 126 3.24 -2.69 -3.17
N TYR A 127 4.51 -2.31 -3.13
CA TYR A 127 4.96 -0.97 -3.39
C TYR A 127 6.11 -1.07 -4.37
N ASP A 128 5.93 -0.57 -5.57
CA ASP A 128 6.97 -0.57 -6.60
C ASP A 128 6.99 0.76 -7.33
N GLN A 129 8.17 1.36 -7.45
CA GLN A 129 8.42 2.63 -8.16
C GLN A 129 7.48 3.81 -7.82
N GLY A 130 6.89 3.82 -6.62
CA GLY A 130 5.92 4.83 -6.20
C GLY A 130 4.46 4.51 -6.56
N GLU A 131 4.20 3.32 -7.07
CA GLU A 131 2.87 2.76 -7.20
C GLU A 131 2.59 1.84 -6.01
N PHE A 132 1.37 1.93 -5.50
CA PHE A 132 0.88 1.05 -4.45
C PHE A 132 -0.21 0.17 -5.04
N GLY A 133 -0.17 -1.12 -4.73
CA GLY A 133 -1.33 -1.97 -4.92
C GLY A 133 -1.69 -2.71 -3.65
N GLU A 134 -2.99 -2.85 -3.41
CA GLU A 134 -3.54 -3.71 -2.39
C GLU A 134 -4.53 -4.69 -3.02
N ALA A 135 -4.36 -5.98 -2.71
CA ALA A 135 -5.35 -7.01 -2.99
C ALA A 135 -5.90 -7.55 -1.67
N VAL A 136 -7.21 -7.38 -1.46
CA VAL A 136 -7.93 -7.86 -0.28
C VAL A 136 -8.66 -9.14 -0.64
N ILE A 137 -8.15 -10.27 -0.17
CA ILE A 137 -8.73 -11.60 -0.34
C ILE A 137 -9.65 -11.87 0.85
N THR A 138 -10.95 -12.01 0.61
CA THR A 138 -11.96 -12.33 1.63
C THR A 138 -12.52 -13.72 1.39
N VAL A 139 -12.45 -14.58 2.41
CA VAL A 139 -12.90 -15.97 2.38
C VAL A 139 -14.10 -16.10 3.31
N ASN A 140 -15.25 -16.48 2.75
CA ASN A 140 -16.47 -16.76 3.49
C ASN A 140 -16.95 -18.18 3.12
N GLY A 141 -16.57 -19.16 3.94
CA GLY A 141 -16.80 -20.57 3.64
C GLY A 141 -16.06 -21.01 2.36
N ALA A 142 -16.82 -21.43 1.34
CA ALA A 142 -16.30 -21.82 0.02
C ALA A 142 -16.21 -20.64 -0.97
N HIS A 143 -16.71 -19.46 -0.60
CA HIS A 143 -16.67 -18.28 -1.46
C HIS A 143 -15.43 -17.45 -1.19
N ILE A 144 -14.76 -17.02 -2.26
CA ILE A 144 -13.58 -16.17 -2.23
C ILE A 144 -13.91 -14.91 -3.04
N GLU A 145 -13.85 -13.77 -2.38
CA GLU A 145 -13.95 -12.45 -3.00
C GLU A 145 -12.58 -11.78 -2.97
N ILE A 146 -12.20 -11.13 -4.07
CA ILE A 146 -10.94 -10.39 -4.14
C ILE A 146 -11.23 -8.99 -4.62
N LYS A 147 -10.70 -8.01 -3.88
CA LYS A 147 -10.76 -6.61 -4.24
C LYS A 147 -9.36 -6.09 -4.44
N GLU A 148 -9.04 -5.75 -5.67
CA GLU A 148 -7.77 -5.10 -6.01
C GLU A 148 -7.96 -3.60 -6.00
N THR A 149 -6.95 -2.89 -5.51
CA THR A 149 -6.83 -1.45 -5.65
C THR A 149 -5.42 -1.09 -6.08
N ARG A 150 -5.31 -0.07 -6.92
CA ARG A 150 -4.05 0.56 -7.32
C ARG A 150 -4.10 2.03 -6.93
N ASN A 151 -3.11 2.49 -6.17
CA ASN A 151 -3.07 3.83 -5.58
C ASN A 151 -4.36 4.21 -4.82
N GLY A 152 -4.99 3.22 -4.17
CA GLY A 152 -6.22 3.41 -3.41
C GLY A 152 -7.51 3.46 -4.24
N GLN A 153 -7.43 3.28 -5.57
CA GLN A 153 -8.59 3.20 -6.45
C GLN A 153 -8.85 1.75 -6.88
N PRO A 154 -10.12 1.30 -6.99
CA PRO A 154 -10.43 -0.03 -7.48
C PRO A 154 -9.95 -0.21 -8.92
N VAL A 155 -9.42 -1.39 -9.23
CA VAL A 155 -8.98 -1.81 -10.57
C VAL A 155 -10.04 -2.68 -11.24
#